data_AF-A0A371BPN3-F1
#
_entry.id   AF-A0A371BPN3-F1
#
_cell.length_a   1.000
_cell.length_b   1.000
_cell.length_c   1.000
_cell.angle_alpha   90.00
_cell.angle_beta   90.00
_cell.angle_gamma   90.00
#
_symmetry.space_group_name_H-M   'P 1'
#
loop_
_entity.id
_entity.type
_entity.pdbx_description
1 polymer ?
#
loop_
_entity_poly.entity_id
_entity_poly.type
_entity_poly.pdbx_seq_one_letter_code
_entity_poly.pdbx_strand_id
1 'polypeptide(L)' 'MHRDRQPTRNICAEVAHLGLQLQAMEIIDEILSGTEPCEADVRSSLTWHVEHNPGQPQRALLMHMLNLRRSGHS' A
#
# COMPACT_ATOMS: atom_id res chain seq x y z
N MET A 1 30.24 30.28 -4.48
CA MET A 1 28.97 30.15 -3.73
C MET A 1 27.89 29.63 -4.67
N HIS A 2 27.87 28.32 -4.95
CA HIS A 2 26.74 27.70 -5.68
C HIS A 2 25.59 27.55 -4.69
N ARG A 3 24.51 28.32 -4.89
CA ARG A 3 23.27 28.08 -4.19
C ARG A 3 22.63 26.86 -4.83
N ASP A 4 22.70 25.72 -4.17
CA ASP A 4 21.81 24.59 -4.42
C ASP A 4 20.37 25.10 -4.38
N ARG A 5 19.77 25.25 -5.57
CA ARG A 5 18.32 25.42 -5.68
C ARG A 5 17.71 24.12 -5.20
N GLN A 6 17.26 24.14 -3.96
CA GLN A 6 16.39 23.11 -3.42
C GLN A 6 15.20 22.92 -4.38
N PRO A 7 14.91 21.70 -4.84
CA PRO A 7 13.80 21.48 -5.75
C PRO A 7 12.52 21.94 -5.04
N THR A 8 11.79 22.85 -5.68
CA THR A 8 10.51 23.34 -5.18
C THR A 8 9.61 22.13 -4.94
N ARG A 9 9.32 21.82 -3.67
CA ARG A 9 8.34 20.80 -3.28
C ARG A 9 7.04 21.06 -4.06
N ASN A 10 6.63 20.08 -4.87
CA ASN A 10 5.36 20.15 -5.57
C ASN A 10 4.27 19.74 -4.59
N ILE A 11 3.64 20.74 -3.95
CA ILE A 11 2.61 20.55 -2.93
C ILE A 11 1.47 19.66 -3.45
N CYS A 12 1.08 19.81 -4.72
CA CYS A 12 0.03 18.96 -5.32
C CYS A 12 0.44 17.48 -5.36
N ALA A 13 1.71 17.19 -5.65
CA ALA A 13 2.21 15.82 -5.65
C ALA A 13 2.26 15.24 -4.22
N GLU A 14 2.62 16.03 -3.21
CA GLU A 14 2.61 15.60 -1.81
C GLU A 14 1.17 15.33 -1.32
N VAL A 15 0.21 16.21 -1.66
CA VAL A 15 -1.21 16.01 -1.33
C VAL A 15 -1.77 14.77 -2.02
N ALA A 16 -1.46 14.55 -3.31
CA ALA A 16 -1.88 13.35 -4.02
C ALA A 16 -1.28 12.08 -3.40
N HIS A 17 -0.03 12.14 -2.95
CA HIS A 17 0.63 11.03 -2.26
C HIS A 17 -0.05 10.69 -0.93
N LEU A 18 -0.43 11.70 -0.14
CA LEU A 18 -1.19 11.52 1.10
C LEU A 18 -2.56 10.89 0.82
N GLY A 19 -3.26 11.34 -0.23
CA GLY A 19 -4.52 10.76 -0.65
C GLY A 19 -4.40 9.27 -0.99
N LEU A 20 -3.34 8.89 -1.71
CA LEU A 20 -3.07 7.49 -2.02
C LEU A 20 -2.72 6.66 -0.77
N GLN A 21 -1.98 7.23 0.18
CA GLN A 21 -1.68 6.58 1.45
C GLN A 21 -2.96 6.29 2.25
N LEU A 22 -3.84 7.28 2.38
CA LEU A 22 -5.11 7.13 3.09
C LEU A 22 -6.00 6.07 2.41
N GLN A 23 -6.15 6.15 1.10
CA GLN A 23 -6.95 5.19 0.35
C GLN A 23 -6.39 3.75 0.49
N ALA A 24 -5.07 3.58 0.45
CA ALA A 24 -4.47 2.27 0.65
C ALA A 24 -4.72 1.74 2.08
N MET A 25 -4.68 2.60 3.09
CA MET A 25 -5.00 2.21 4.47
C MET A 25 -6.45 1.77 4.63
N GLU A 26 -7.39 2.51 4.03
CA GLU A 26 -8.83 2.16 4.05
C GLU A 26 -9.08 0.78 3.44
N ILE A 27 -8.49 0.50 2.26
CA ILE A 27 -8.62 -0.79 1.60
C ILE A 27 -7.99 -1.92 2.44
N ILE A 28 -6.81 -1.66 3.03
CA ILE A 28 -6.13 -2.64 3.89
C ILE A 28 -7.02 -2.97 5.10
N ASP A 29 -7.58 -1.96 5.76
CA ASP A 29 -8.44 -2.13 6.93
C ASP A 29 -9.71 -2.92 6.58
N GLU A 30 -10.33 -2.63 5.45
CA GLU A 30 -11.50 -3.37 4.94
C GLU A 30 -11.17 -4.85 4.70
N ILE A 31 -10.05 -5.16 4.04
CA ILE A 31 -9.66 -6.56 3.78
C ILE A 31 -9.32 -7.28 5.08
N LEU A 32 -8.58 -6.64 5.99
CA LEU A 32 -8.14 -7.26 7.24
C LEU A 32 -9.28 -7.41 8.26
N SER A 33 -10.32 -6.58 8.20
CA SER A 33 -11.52 -6.70 9.03
C SER A 33 -12.51 -7.76 8.52
N GLY A 34 -12.35 -8.25 7.29
CA GLY A 34 -13.16 -9.33 6.73
C GLY A 34 -13.07 -10.62 7.55
N THR A 35 -14.22 -11.29 7.74
CA THR A 35 -14.34 -12.50 8.58
C THR A 35 -14.48 -13.80 7.80
N GLU A 36 -14.59 -13.73 6.47
CA GLU A 36 -14.84 -14.90 5.63
C GLU A 36 -13.68 -15.91 5.73
N PRO A 37 -13.93 -17.18 6.08
CA PRO A 37 -12.88 -18.18 6.24
C PRO A 37 -12.10 -18.46 4.95
N CYS A 38 -12.77 -18.41 3.78
CA CYS A 38 -12.15 -18.64 2.48
C CYS A 38 -11.12 -17.56 2.09
N GLU A 39 -11.15 -16.40 2.75
CA GLU A 39 -10.22 -15.29 2.51
C GLU A 39 -9.08 -15.25 3.55
N ALA A 40 -8.98 -16.22 4.45
CA ALA A 40 -7.96 -16.24 5.51
C ALA A 40 -6.53 -16.19 4.96
N ASP A 41 -6.26 -16.87 3.85
CA ASP A 41 -4.95 -16.84 3.17
C ASP A 41 -4.64 -15.47 2.57
N VAL A 42 -5.66 -14.80 2.03
CA VAL A 42 -5.56 -13.43 1.49
C VAL A 42 -5.20 -12.47 2.61
N ARG A 43 -5.90 -12.52 3.74
CA ARG A 43 -5.61 -11.70 4.93
C ARG A 43 -4.21 -11.97 5.46
N SER A 44 -3.82 -13.25 5.59
CA SER A 44 -2.48 -13.63 6.06
C SER A 44 -1.38 -13.09 5.14
N SER A 45 -1.58 -13.18 3.82
CA SER A 45 -0.67 -12.60 2.84
C SER A 45 -0.59 -11.07 2.95
N LEU A 46 -1.72 -10.39 3.10
CA LEU A 46 -1.75 -8.94 3.22
C LEU A 46 -1.07 -8.46 4.50
N THR A 47 -1.34 -9.11 5.65
CA THR A 47 -0.69 -8.83 6.93
C THR A 47 0.82 -8.90 6.80
N TRP A 48 1.34 -9.95 6.17
CA TRP A 48 2.78 -10.09 5.92
C TRP A 48 3.33 -8.88 5.14
N HIS A 49 2.65 -8.45 4.07
CA HIS A 49 3.10 -7.27 3.30
C HIS A 49 3.06 -5.98 4.11
N VAL A 50 2.06 -5.79 4.97
CA VAL A 50 1.95 -4.61 5.85
C VAL A 50 3.12 -4.56 6.83
N GLU A 51 3.43 -5.67 7.49
CA GLU A 51 4.56 -5.77 8.43
C GLU A 51 5.91 -5.49 7.75
N HIS A 52 6.07 -5.91 6.49
CA HIS A 52 7.32 -5.75 5.74
C HIS A 52 7.45 -4.40 5.01
N ASN A 53 6.44 -3.52 5.08
CA ASN A 53 6.46 -2.20 4.44
C ASN A 53 5.96 -1.09 5.40
N PRO A 54 6.65 -0.85 6.53
CA PRO A 54 6.23 0.14 7.52
C PRO A 54 6.19 1.55 6.90
N GLY A 55 5.09 2.28 7.17
CA GLY A 55 4.87 3.63 6.64
C GLY A 55 4.57 3.69 5.14
N GLN A 56 4.43 2.54 4.47
CA GLN A 56 4.18 2.46 3.03
C GLN A 56 2.99 1.54 2.69
N PRO A 57 1.78 1.87 3.16
CA PRO A 57 0.58 1.06 2.93
C PRO A 57 0.30 0.83 1.45
N GLN A 58 0.49 1.85 0.60
CA GLN A 58 0.33 1.74 -0.85
C GLN A 58 1.29 0.71 -1.48
N ARG A 59 2.49 0.57 -0.92
CA ARG A 59 3.48 -0.42 -1.39
C ARG A 59 3.09 -1.82 -0.93
N ALA A 60 2.68 -1.97 0.33
CA ALA A 60 2.17 -3.23 0.88
C ALA A 60 1.01 -3.77 0.03
N LEU A 61 -0.01 -2.93 -0.20
CA LEU A 61 -1.19 -3.27 -0.99
C LEU A 61 -0.82 -3.64 -2.43
N LEU A 62 0.03 -2.85 -3.09
CA LEU A 62 0.48 -3.14 -4.45
C LEU A 62 1.19 -4.49 -4.56
N MET A 63 2.12 -4.78 -3.65
CA MET A 63 2.86 -6.04 -3.63
C MET A 63 1.94 -7.24 -3.39
N HIS A 64 0.97 -7.09 -2.49
CA HIS A 64 -0.07 -8.09 -2.26
C HIS A 64 -0.91 -8.35 -3.53
N MET A 65 -1.42 -7.30 -4.18
CA MET A 65 -2.20 -7.42 -5.42
C MET A 65 -1.39 -8.07 -6.57
N LEU A 66 -0.09 -7.75 -6.67
CA LEU A 66 0.80 -8.38 -7.64
C LEU A 66 1.05 -9.86 -7.32
N ASN A 67 1.08 -10.25 -6.04
CA ASN A 67 1.14 -11.67 -5.65
C ASN A 67 -0.16 -12.39 -6.01
N LEU A 68 -1.32 -11.84 -5.66
CA LEU A 68 -2.62 -12.43 -5.99
C LEU A 68 -2.79 -12.68 -7.49
N ARG A 69 -2.40 -11.70 -8.33
CA ARG A 69 -2.46 -11.87 -9.79
C ARG A 69 -1.58 -13.01 -10.31
N ARG A 70 -0.44 -13.26 -9.67
CA ARG A 70 0.45 -14.37 -10.04
C ARG A 70 -0.07 -15.71 -9.55
N SER A 71 -0.73 -15.74 -8.39
CA SER A 71 -1.33 -16.95 -7.82
C SER A 71 -2.62 -17.38 -8.54
N GLY A 72 -3.36 -16.44 -9.14
CA GLY A 72 -4.58 -16.72 -9.91
C GLY A 72 -4.37 -17.23 -11.34
N HIS A 73 -3.16 -17.70 -11.68
CA HIS A 73 -2.81 -18.29 -12.99
C HIS A 73 -2.45 -19.79 -12.89
N SER A 74 -3.04 -20.51 -11.93
CA SER A 74 -2.91 -21.97 -11.82
C SER A 74 -4.26 -22.66 -11.72
#